data_AF-A0A523TYE5-F1
#
_entry.id   AF-A0A523TYE5-F1
#
_cell.length_a   1.000
_cell.length_b   1.000
_cell.length_c   1.000
_cell.angle_alpha   90.00
_cell.angle_beta   90.00
_cell.angle_gamma   90.00
#
_symmetry.space_group_name_H-M   'P 1'
#
loop_
_entity.id
_entity.type
_entity.pdbx_description
1 polymer ?
#
loop_
_entity_poly.entity_id
_entity_poly.type
_entity_poly.pdbx_seq_one_letter_code
_entity_poly.pdbx_strand_id
1 'polypeptide(L)'
;MQVRKHLFFFVIIAAFACLPLAVGCGGGSKKKSPASSGGSTGSGTGTGGGTGTGSGGNGGGGNAGTAVACDETWTVNPDADQAWLEAFANKIQSSQKLMWRGVEGQMYMRNVDLHDNDPQQSSGVIITHLTGGSSGGGGSNPGQFIWLRGEYLDVLFCHEWGHYKFIRYAEEYSCKCLLGSSFGQTAYCDASNCAVGEPCWETYILKKYPNWKHPNSGYDQTAPQVNITIDNR
;
A
#
# COMPACT_ATOMS: atom_id res chain seq x y z
N MET A 1 52.60 -5.06 4.12
CA MET A 1 52.99 -4.16 3.01
C MET A 1 53.00 -4.97 1.71
N GLN A 2 51.88 -5.01 0.99
CA GLN A 2 51.89 -5.27 -0.46
C GLN A 2 50.56 -4.81 -1.05
N VAL A 3 50.64 -3.69 -1.75
CA VAL A 3 49.57 -3.07 -2.52
C VAL A 3 49.54 -3.74 -3.89
N ARG A 4 48.39 -4.21 -4.37
CA ARG A 4 48.19 -4.45 -5.80
C ARG A 4 46.91 -3.78 -6.27
N LYS A 5 47.15 -2.63 -6.90
CA LYS A 5 46.26 -1.86 -7.76
C LYS A 5 46.05 -2.65 -9.05
N HIS A 6 44.81 -2.85 -9.46
CA HIS A 6 44.47 -3.04 -10.87
C HIS A 6 43.47 -1.95 -11.27
N LEU A 7 44.09 -0.83 -11.66
CA LEU A 7 43.56 0.20 -12.54
C LEU A 7 43.69 -0.31 -14.00
N PHE A 8 42.94 0.32 -14.92
CA PHE A 8 42.92 0.19 -16.39
C PHE A 8 41.76 -0.66 -16.95
N PHE A 9 40.97 -0.22 -17.93
CA PHE A 9 40.72 1.07 -18.60
C PHE A 9 39.58 0.80 -19.63
N PHE A 10 38.63 1.73 -19.77
CA PHE A 10 37.85 2.13 -20.97
C PHE A 10 37.44 1.10 -22.05
N VAL A 11 36.18 1.18 -22.52
CA VAL A 11 35.81 1.79 -23.83
C VAL A 11 34.29 1.76 -24.03
N ILE A 12 33.81 2.90 -24.54
CA ILE A 12 32.47 3.36 -24.89
C ILE A 12 31.93 2.65 -26.14
N ILE A 13 30.63 2.31 -26.19
CA ILE A 13 29.85 2.36 -27.45
C ILE A 13 28.49 3.03 -27.18
N ALA A 14 28.33 4.18 -27.80
CA ALA A 14 27.11 4.96 -27.94
C ALA A 14 26.17 4.31 -28.98
N ALA A 15 24.85 4.45 -28.77
CA ALA A 15 23.84 4.78 -29.79
C ALA A 15 22.43 4.48 -29.26
N PHE A 16 21.78 5.47 -28.65
CA PHE A 16 20.31 5.52 -28.66
C PHE A 16 19.90 6.68 -29.56
N ALA A 17 19.60 6.30 -30.79
CA ALA A 17 19.13 7.17 -31.84
C ALA A 17 17.75 7.74 -31.48
N CYS A 18 17.62 9.04 -31.74
CA CYS A 18 16.41 9.81 -31.74
C CYS A 18 15.32 9.20 -32.63
N LEU A 19 14.09 9.16 -32.13
CA LEU A 19 12.87 9.18 -32.93
C LEU A 19 11.91 10.21 -32.32
N PRO A 20 11.76 11.40 -32.93
CA PRO A 20 10.56 12.20 -32.79
C PRO A 20 9.54 11.83 -33.88
N LEU A 21 8.34 12.39 -33.73
CA LEU A 21 7.19 12.49 -34.64
C LEU A 21 5.99 11.61 -34.22
N ALA A 22 4.74 12.07 -34.22
CA ALA A 22 4.11 13.38 -34.21
C ALA A 22 2.58 13.14 -34.12
N VAL A 23 1.85 14.18 -33.69
CA VAL A 23 0.43 14.50 -33.99
C VAL A 23 -0.70 13.60 -33.47
N GLY A 24 -1.48 14.17 -32.55
CA GLY A 24 -2.83 13.73 -32.20
C GLY A 24 -3.64 14.90 -31.63
N CYS A 25 -3.93 15.89 -32.48
CA CYS A 25 -4.80 17.02 -32.16
C CYS A 25 -6.25 16.61 -32.48
N GLY A 26 -7.09 16.47 -31.45
CA GLY A 26 -8.55 16.35 -31.55
C GLY A 26 -9.09 16.79 -30.19
N GLY A 27 -9.86 17.85 -30.06
CA GLY A 27 -11.06 18.16 -30.81
C GLY A 27 -12.14 18.31 -29.74
N GLY A 28 -12.49 19.54 -29.40
CA GLY A 28 -13.24 19.86 -28.20
C GLY A 28 -14.68 19.33 -28.18
N SER A 29 -15.23 19.25 -26.96
CA SER A 29 -16.67 19.33 -26.73
C SER A 29 -16.91 19.87 -25.32
N LYS A 30 -17.22 21.16 -25.25
CA LYS A 30 -17.77 21.82 -24.07
C LYS A 30 -19.19 21.28 -23.84
N LYS A 31 -19.44 20.64 -22.70
CA LYS A 31 -20.80 20.56 -22.13
C LYS A 31 -20.77 21.11 -20.71
N LYS A 32 -21.45 22.25 -20.57
CA LYS A 32 -21.73 22.93 -19.31
C LYS A 32 -22.93 22.28 -18.63
N SER A 33 -22.77 22.01 -17.32
CA SER A 33 -23.76 22.18 -16.23
C SER A 33 -24.98 21.23 -16.22
N PRO A 34 -25.49 20.82 -15.03
CA PRO A 34 -25.72 21.67 -13.87
C PRO A 34 -25.00 21.26 -12.58
N ALA A 35 -24.77 22.29 -11.77
CA ALA A 35 -24.39 22.23 -10.38
C ALA A 35 -25.48 21.52 -9.55
N SER A 36 -25.09 20.50 -8.78
CA SER A 36 -25.82 20.09 -7.59
C SER A 36 -25.17 20.78 -6.39
N SER A 37 -25.80 21.88 -6.00
CA SER A 37 -25.60 22.56 -4.73
C SER A 37 -25.99 21.62 -3.58
N GLY A 38 -25.02 20.97 -2.97
CA GLY A 38 -25.15 20.33 -1.65
C GLY A 38 -24.40 21.17 -0.63
N GLY A 39 -25.02 22.27 -0.19
CA GLY A 39 -24.51 23.07 0.90
C GLY A 39 -24.60 22.30 2.22
N SER A 40 -23.46 21.98 2.82
CA SER A 40 -23.35 21.70 4.24
C SER A 40 -22.41 22.75 4.83
N THR A 41 -23.01 23.82 5.36
CA THR A 41 -22.31 24.84 6.13
C THR A 41 -22.24 24.39 7.58
N GLY A 42 -21.18 23.66 7.93
CA GLY A 42 -20.78 23.43 9.31
C GLY A 42 -19.77 24.49 9.75
N SER A 43 -20.25 25.62 10.28
CA SER A 43 -19.40 26.55 11.03
C SER A 43 -19.25 26.00 12.45
N GLY A 44 -18.10 25.40 12.74
CA GLY A 44 -17.72 24.95 14.07
C GLY A 44 -16.39 25.59 14.47
N THR A 45 -16.42 26.78 15.07
CA THR A 45 -15.29 27.28 15.85
C THR A 45 -15.30 26.57 17.20
N GLY A 46 -14.62 25.44 17.30
CA GLY A 46 -14.43 24.68 18.53
C GLY A 46 -12.95 24.53 18.84
N THR A 47 -12.43 25.34 19.76
CA THR A 47 -11.22 25.00 20.51
C THR A 47 -11.60 23.93 21.52
N GLY A 48 -11.41 22.66 21.14
CA GLY A 48 -11.61 21.53 22.02
C GLY A 48 -10.67 20.41 21.63
N GLY A 49 -9.68 20.13 22.46
CA GLY A 49 -8.88 18.91 22.38
C GLY A 49 -9.80 17.72 22.69
N GLY A 50 -10.27 17.06 21.64
CA GLY A 50 -11.11 15.88 21.72
C GLY A 50 -10.53 14.78 20.86
N THR A 51 -10.29 13.61 21.45
CA THR A 51 -9.94 12.38 20.75
C THR A 51 -11.15 11.90 19.96
N GLY A 52 -11.27 12.33 18.70
CA GLY A 52 -12.34 11.91 17.81
C GLY A 52 -12.12 10.49 17.30
N THR A 53 -12.95 9.53 17.72
CA THR A 53 -13.06 8.23 17.05
C THR A 53 -13.79 8.41 15.71
N GLY A 54 -13.03 8.76 14.67
CA GLY A 54 -13.53 8.85 13.30
C GLY A 54 -13.92 7.48 12.76
N SER A 55 -15.15 7.03 13.02
CA SER A 55 -15.73 5.86 12.33
C SER A 55 -16.11 6.26 10.90
N GLY A 56 -15.12 6.27 10.00
CA GLY A 56 -15.34 6.39 8.55
C GLY A 56 -16.02 5.13 8.00
N GLY A 57 -17.31 4.94 8.28
CA GLY A 57 -18.09 3.80 7.81
C GLY A 57 -18.60 3.98 6.39
N ASN A 58 -17.77 3.72 5.38
CA ASN A 58 -18.21 3.54 4.00
C ASN A 58 -18.04 2.07 3.54
N GLY A 59 -18.98 1.22 3.97
CA GLY A 59 -19.45 0.06 3.19
C GLY A 59 -18.57 -1.20 3.12
N GLY A 60 -18.05 -1.71 4.25
CA GLY A 60 -17.33 -2.99 4.31
C GLY A 60 -18.05 -4.04 5.18
N GLY A 61 -19.08 -4.68 4.65
CA GLY A 61 -19.89 -5.68 5.38
C GLY A 61 -19.40 -7.13 5.28
N GLY A 62 -18.14 -7.35 4.88
CA GLY A 62 -17.58 -8.70 4.72
C GLY A 62 -17.54 -9.48 6.03
N ASN A 63 -17.80 -10.79 5.99
CA ASN A 63 -17.70 -11.64 7.18
C ASN A 63 -16.26 -12.10 7.37
N ALA A 64 -15.63 -11.69 8.46
CA ALA A 64 -14.27 -12.11 8.79
C ALA A 64 -14.14 -13.64 9.00
N GLY A 65 -15.22 -14.34 9.36
CA GLY A 65 -15.22 -15.79 9.54
C GLY A 65 -14.07 -16.28 10.43
N THR A 66 -13.19 -17.11 9.89
CA THR A 66 -11.98 -17.61 10.56
C THR A 66 -10.69 -16.91 10.13
N ALA A 67 -10.79 -15.77 9.44
CA ALA A 67 -9.64 -15.01 8.98
C ALA A 67 -8.83 -14.46 10.15
N VAL A 68 -7.51 -14.38 9.96
CA VAL A 68 -6.59 -13.82 10.95
C VAL A 68 -6.81 -12.30 11.04
N ALA A 69 -7.13 -11.82 12.23
CA ALA A 69 -7.20 -10.40 12.52
C ALA A 69 -5.80 -9.84 12.78
N CYS A 70 -5.47 -8.73 12.11
CA CYS A 70 -4.24 -7.97 12.33
C CYS A 70 -4.58 -6.62 12.94
N ASP A 71 -4.00 -6.32 14.09
CA ASP A 71 -3.99 -4.97 14.63
C ASP A 71 -2.65 -4.33 14.24
N GLU A 72 -2.70 -3.13 13.66
CA GLU A 72 -1.53 -2.46 13.08
C GLU A 72 -1.40 -1.05 13.66
N THR A 73 -0.16 -0.58 13.79
CA THR A 73 0.16 0.80 14.19
C THR A 73 0.79 1.52 13.01
N TRP A 74 0.21 2.65 12.64
CA TRP A 74 0.62 3.48 11.51
C TRP A 74 1.04 4.85 12.03
N THR A 75 2.15 5.38 11.55
CA THR A 75 2.61 6.74 11.87
C THR A 75 2.73 7.57 10.61
N VAL A 76 2.34 8.83 10.69
CA VAL A 76 2.49 9.84 9.63
C VAL A 76 3.57 10.84 10.03
N ASN A 77 4.57 11.05 9.18
CA ASN A 77 5.72 11.92 9.43
C ASN A 77 6.08 12.75 8.17
N PRO A 78 6.39 14.06 8.26
CA PRO A 78 6.13 14.93 9.41
C PRO A 78 4.61 15.05 9.68
N ASP A 79 4.25 15.91 10.62
CA ASP A 79 2.87 16.19 11.01
C ASP A 79 1.92 16.42 9.81
N ALA A 80 0.69 15.97 9.97
CA ALA A 80 -0.38 16.11 9.00
C ALA A 80 -1.62 16.71 9.67
N ASP A 81 -2.33 17.58 8.95
CA ASP A 81 -3.57 18.14 9.48
C ASP A 81 -4.66 17.07 9.62
N GLN A 82 -5.64 17.34 10.49
CA GLN A 82 -6.73 16.41 10.79
C GLN A 82 -7.51 15.99 9.54
N ALA A 83 -7.73 16.91 8.59
CA ALA A 83 -8.49 16.61 7.38
C ALA A 83 -7.71 15.64 6.48
N TRP A 84 -6.38 15.78 6.43
CA TRP A 84 -5.51 14.85 5.74
C TRP A 84 -5.53 13.46 6.39
N LEU A 85 -5.45 13.38 7.73
CA LEU A 85 -5.51 12.10 8.47
C LEU A 85 -6.84 11.37 8.24
N GLU A 86 -7.95 12.09 8.24
CA GLU A 86 -9.28 11.54 7.93
C GLU A 86 -9.39 11.05 6.47
N ALA A 87 -8.83 11.80 5.52
CA ALA A 87 -8.75 11.38 4.14
C ALA A 87 -7.87 10.13 3.99
N PHE A 88 -6.76 10.07 4.72
CA PHE A 88 -5.82 8.96 4.73
C PHE A 88 -6.41 7.70 5.41
N ALA A 89 -7.30 7.85 6.39
CA ALA A 89 -8.05 6.72 6.93
C ALA A 89 -8.87 6.00 5.85
N ASN A 90 -9.46 6.73 4.89
CA ASN A 90 -10.13 6.11 3.73
C ASN A 90 -9.14 5.35 2.82
N LYS A 91 -7.89 5.82 2.75
CA LYS A 91 -6.83 5.14 1.99
C LYS A 91 -6.46 3.79 2.62
N ILE A 92 -6.35 3.73 3.95
CA ILE A 92 -6.16 2.49 4.71
C ILE A 92 -7.29 1.49 4.41
N GLN A 93 -8.54 1.94 4.34
CA GLN A 93 -9.67 1.08 3.96
C GLN A 93 -9.57 0.54 2.53
N SER A 94 -9.05 1.33 1.58
CA SER A 94 -8.82 0.86 0.21
C SER A 94 -7.73 -0.21 0.16
N SER A 95 -6.62 0.04 0.87
CA SER A 95 -5.50 -0.88 0.98
C SER A 95 -5.87 -2.21 1.64
N GLN A 96 -6.68 -2.16 2.70
CA GLN A 96 -7.30 -3.33 3.31
C GLN A 96 -8.02 -4.22 2.29
N LYS A 97 -8.81 -3.61 1.39
CA LYS A 97 -9.57 -4.37 0.39
C LYS A 97 -8.65 -5.13 -0.55
N LEU A 98 -7.55 -4.51 -0.98
CA LEU A 98 -6.57 -5.19 -1.81
C LEU A 98 -5.78 -6.25 -1.03
N MET A 99 -5.40 -5.96 0.21
CA MET A 99 -4.70 -6.92 1.07
C MET A 99 -5.56 -8.17 1.32
N TRP A 100 -6.84 -7.98 1.64
CA TRP A 100 -7.83 -9.05 1.81
C TRP A 100 -7.92 -9.96 0.58
N ARG A 101 -7.93 -9.38 -0.62
CA ARG A 101 -7.87 -10.13 -1.88
C ARG A 101 -6.52 -10.82 -2.07
N GLY A 102 -5.45 -10.13 -1.74
CA GLY A 102 -4.08 -10.62 -1.79
C GLY A 102 -3.88 -11.92 -1.04
N VAL A 103 -4.48 -12.03 0.15
CA VAL A 103 -4.44 -13.20 1.04
C VAL A 103 -5.69 -14.08 0.93
N GLU A 104 -6.50 -13.85 -0.11
CA GLU A 104 -7.68 -14.67 -0.45
C GLU A 104 -8.67 -14.85 0.70
N GLY A 105 -8.93 -13.77 1.43
CA GLY A 105 -9.91 -13.70 2.50
C GLY A 105 -9.50 -14.38 3.81
N GLN A 106 -8.21 -14.63 4.01
CA GLN A 106 -7.72 -15.35 5.19
C GLN A 106 -7.05 -14.45 6.23
N MET A 107 -6.89 -13.16 5.93
CA MET A 107 -6.36 -12.17 6.87
C MET A 107 -6.87 -10.77 6.55
N TYR A 108 -7.11 -9.97 7.58
CA TYR A 108 -7.65 -8.62 7.47
C TYR A 108 -7.08 -7.72 8.58
N MET A 109 -6.90 -6.43 8.29
CA MET A 109 -6.68 -5.40 9.31
C MET A 109 -7.97 -5.18 10.10
N ARG A 110 -7.93 -5.45 11.40
CA ARG A 110 -9.06 -5.27 12.32
C ARG A 110 -9.04 -3.89 12.93
N ASN A 111 -7.94 -3.55 13.60
CA ASN A 111 -7.73 -2.24 14.21
C ASN A 111 -6.47 -1.60 13.63
N VAL A 112 -6.54 -0.30 13.34
CA VAL A 112 -5.40 0.51 12.93
C VAL A 112 -5.33 1.74 13.80
N ASP A 113 -4.26 1.88 14.57
CA ASP A 113 -3.96 3.10 15.32
C ASP A 113 -3.08 3.99 14.44
N LEU A 114 -3.62 5.12 13.98
CA LEU A 114 -2.96 6.10 13.12
C LEU A 114 -2.49 7.28 13.97
N HIS A 115 -1.19 7.33 14.24
CA HIS A 115 -0.55 8.40 14.99
C HIS A 115 0.02 9.46 14.04
N ASP A 116 -0.18 10.73 14.40
CA ASP A 116 0.52 11.84 13.77
C ASP A 116 1.84 12.14 14.47
N ASN A 117 2.89 12.34 13.68
CA ASN A 117 4.21 12.77 14.10
C ASN A 117 4.76 12.03 15.35
N ASP A 118 4.80 10.70 15.32
CA ASP A 118 5.40 9.90 16.40
C ASP A 118 6.87 9.59 16.11
N PRO A 119 7.83 10.36 16.66
CA PRO A 119 9.26 10.13 16.45
C PRO A 119 9.79 8.88 17.18
N GLN A 120 9.00 8.30 18.09
CA GLN A 120 9.40 7.11 18.85
C GLN A 120 9.03 5.82 18.13
N GLN A 121 8.15 5.88 17.12
CA GLN A 121 7.76 4.69 16.38
C GLN A 121 8.89 4.22 15.44
N SER A 122 9.45 3.05 15.77
CA SER A 122 10.52 2.38 15.01
C SER A 122 10.06 1.11 14.30
N SER A 123 8.77 0.77 14.37
CA SER A 123 8.19 -0.44 13.79
C SER A 123 6.77 -0.20 13.27
N GLY A 124 6.23 -1.09 12.46
CA GLY A 124 4.89 -0.94 11.86
C GLY A 124 4.92 -0.17 10.54
N VAL A 125 3.84 0.55 10.21
CA VAL A 125 3.75 1.29 8.95
C VAL A 125 4.10 2.76 9.18
N ILE A 126 5.10 3.25 8.48
CA ILE A 126 5.58 4.62 8.54
C ILE A 126 5.26 5.30 7.21
N ILE A 127 4.50 6.38 7.28
CA ILE A 127 3.99 7.13 6.16
C ILE A 127 4.70 8.47 6.12
N THR A 128 5.37 8.76 5.01
CA THR A 128 5.95 10.08 4.79
C THR A 128 4.93 11.01 4.18
N HIS A 129 4.45 11.97 4.96
CA HIS A 129 3.57 13.04 4.52
C HIS A 129 4.36 14.01 3.63
N LEU A 130 4.40 13.71 2.33
CA LEU A 130 4.97 14.62 1.33
C LEU A 130 3.82 15.11 0.45
N THR A 131 3.52 16.40 0.55
CA THR A 131 2.62 17.08 -0.39
C THR A 131 3.37 17.33 -1.70
N GLY A 132 2.91 16.74 -2.82
CA GLY A 132 3.44 17.03 -4.15
C GLY A 132 4.72 16.27 -4.52
N GLY A 133 4.56 15.07 -5.07
CA GLY A 133 5.64 14.30 -5.69
C GLY A 133 5.11 13.00 -6.28
N SER A 134 5.87 12.38 -7.18
CA SER A 134 5.48 11.12 -7.85
C SER A 134 5.00 10.06 -6.86
N SER A 135 3.76 9.60 -7.04
CA SER A 135 3.19 8.41 -6.43
C SER A 135 4.11 7.21 -6.68
N GLY A 136 4.57 6.51 -5.63
CA GLY A 136 5.26 5.23 -5.82
C GLY A 136 6.50 4.93 -4.97
N GLY A 137 6.86 5.76 -3.99
CA GLY A 137 7.98 5.45 -3.09
C GLY A 137 7.52 4.55 -1.94
N GLY A 138 8.14 3.39 -1.81
CA GLY A 138 7.90 2.45 -0.73
C GLY A 138 9.15 1.60 -0.47
N GLY A 139 9.24 1.05 0.72
CA GLY A 139 10.25 0.05 1.05
C GLY A 139 9.90 -0.58 2.39
N SER A 140 10.39 -1.77 2.62
CA SER A 140 10.16 -2.46 3.89
C SER A 140 11.47 -3.01 4.41
N ASN A 141 11.58 -3.04 5.72
CA ASN A 141 12.52 -3.93 6.38
C ASN A 141 11.70 -5.11 6.91
N PRO A 142 11.82 -6.30 6.28
CA PRO A 142 10.95 -7.44 6.59
C PRO A 142 10.90 -7.76 8.07
N GLY A 143 9.69 -7.78 8.64
CA GLY A 143 9.43 -8.00 10.06
C GLY A 143 9.67 -6.80 10.98
N GLN A 144 10.12 -5.65 10.48
CA GLN A 144 10.38 -4.45 11.29
C GLN A 144 9.43 -3.30 10.96
N PHE A 145 9.53 -2.74 9.75
CA PHE A 145 8.68 -1.62 9.34
C PHE A 145 8.43 -1.60 7.83
N ILE A 146 7.37 -0.89 7.46
CA ILE A 146 7.04 -0.49 6.10
C ILE A 146 7.19 1.02 6.04
N TRP A 147 7.83 1.53 4.99
CA TRP A 147 7.92 2.94 4.70
C TRP A 147 7.16 3.22 3.40
N LEU A 148 6.24 4.18 3.41
CA LEU A 148 5.44 4.56 2.23
C LEU A 148 5.33 6.07 2.15
N ARG A 149 5.06 6.61 0.96
CA ARG A 149 4.66 8.02 0.80
C ARG A 149 3.16 8.20 1.07
N GLY A 150 2.72 9.38 1.51
CA GLY A 150 1.31 9.69 1.82
C GLY A 150 0.30 9.38 0.71
N GLU A 151 0.70 9.47 -0.56
CA GLU A 151 -0.14 9.15 -1.73
C GLU A 151 0.23 7.81 -2.39
N TYR A 152 0.59 6.80 -1.59
CA TYR A 152 1.01 5.49 -2.13
C TYR A 152 -0.10 4.79 -2.95
N LEU A 153 0.28 3.88 -3.83
CA LEU A 153 -0.67 3.01 -4.54
C LEU A 153 -1.03 1.81 -3.66
N ASP A 154 -2.29 1.38 -3.61
CA ASP A 154 -2.69 0.24 -2.74
C ASP A 154 -1.87 -1.02 -3.04
N VAL A 155 -1.51 -1.22 -4.31
CA VAL A 155 -0.66 -2.33 -4.73
C VAL A 155 0.75 -2.23 -4.17
N LEU A 156 1.31 -1.03 -4.06
CA LEU A 156 2.60 -0.79 -3.43
C LEU A 156 2.53 -1.09 -1.93
N PHE A 157 1.46 -0.66 -1.26
CA PHE A 157 1.25 -1.06 0.14
C PHE A 157 1.19 -2.58 0.29
N CYS A 158 0.43 -3.29 -0.54
CA CYS A 158 0.33 -4.74 -0.44
C CYS A 158 1.66 -5.44 -0.78
N HIS A 159 2.44 -4.88 -1.69
CA HIS A 159 3.79 -5.33 -2.00
C HIS A 159 4.68 -5.27 -0.75
N GLU A 160 4.83 -4.09 -0.16
CA GLU A 160 5.66 -3.89 1.04
C GLU A 160 5.12 -4.64 2.27
N TRP A 161 3.79 -4.71 2.39
CA TRP A 161 3.16 -5.45 3.48
C TRP A 161 3.41 -6.96 3.35
N GLY A 162 3.50 -7.49 2.13
CA GLY A 162 3.89 -8.89 1.91
C GLY A 162 5.30 -9.18 2.43
N HIS A 163 6.26 -8.30 2.12
CA HIS A 163 7.61 -8.37 2.66
C HIS A 163 7.64 -8.32 4.19
N TYR A 164 6.96 -7.33 4.76
CA TYR A 164 6.86 -7.15 6.21
C TYR A 164 6.22 -8.34 6.92
N LYS A 165 5.04 -8.77 6.46
CA LYS A 165 4.22 -9.77 7.16
C LYS A 165 4.75 -11.18 6.99
N PHE A 166 5.26 -11.54 5.81
CA PHE A 166 5.70 -12.90 5.50
C PHE A 166 7.22 -13.08 5.57
N ILE A 167 7.95 -12.04 6.00
CA ILE A 167 9.41 -12.05 6.21
C ILE A 167 10.13 -12.51 4.93
N ARG A 168 9.68 -11.95 3.80
CA ARG A 168 10.29 -12.19 2.50
C ARG A 168 11.24 -11.05 2.20
N TYR A 169 12.51 -11.34 1.93
CA TYR A 169 13.51 -10.31 1.59
C TYR A 169 13.72 -10.13 0.08
N ALA A 170 13.34 -11.13 -0.72
CA ALA A 170 13.57 -11.14 -2.15
C ALA A 170 12.35 -10.64 -2.93
N GLU A 171 12.62 -9.80 -3.92
CA GLU A 171 11.68 -9.29 -4.91
C GLU A 171 11.31 -10.37 -5.94
N GLU A 172 10.09 -10.35 -6.47
CA GLU A 172 9.64 -11.28 -7.53
C GLU A 172 9.49 -10.56 -8.87
N TYR A 173 10.47 -9.74 -9.25
CA TYR A 173 10.35 -8.84 -10.41
C TYR A 173 9.98 -9.52 -11.73
N SER A 174 10.22 -10.81 -11.91
CA SER A 174 9.80 -11.58 -13.09
C SER A 174 8.33 -12.04 -13.08
N CYS A 175 7.63 -11.87 -11.97
CA CYS A 175 6.31 -12.45 -11.73
C CYS A 175 5.19 -11.40 -11.84
N LYS A 176 3.96 -11.87 -12.09
CA LYS A 176 2.77 -11.02 -12.29
C LYS A 176 1.83 -11.14 -11.09
N CYS A 177 2.25 -10.64 -9.94
CA CYS A 177 1.53 -10.74 -8.66
C CYS A 177 1.78 -9.49 -7.81
N LEU A 178 1.25 -9.44 -6.58
CA LEU A 178 1.48 -8.33 -5.65
C LEU A 178 2.96 -8.10 -5.27
N LEU A 179 3.78 -9.15 -5.25
CA LEU A 179 5.24 -9.06 -5.02
C LEU A 179 6.06 -8.94 -6.31
N GLY A 180 5.40 -8.85 -7.46
CA GLY A 180 6.06 -8.69 -8.75
C GLY A 180 6.40 -7.24 -9.07
N SER A 181 7.33 -7.04 -10.02
CA SER A 181 7.59 -5.69 -10.59
C SER A 181 6.43 -5.20 -11.46
N SER A 182 5.64 -6.16 -11.96
CA SER A 182 4.51 -5.93 -12.84
C SER A 182 3.25 -6.30 -12.10
N PHE A 183 2.54 -5.27 -11.64
CA PHE A 183 1.27 -5.36 -10.90
C PHE A 183 0.12 -5.86 -11.79
N GLY A 184 0.20 -7.13 -12.21
CA GLY A 184 -0.76 -7.75 -13.13
C GLY A 184 -1.88 -8.52 -12.45
N GLN A 185 -1.70 -8.91 -11.18
CA GLN A 185 -2.70 -9.64 -10.39
C GLN A 185 -2.84 -9.07 -8.99
N THR A 186 -3.97 -9.36 -8.37
CA THR A 186 -4.31 -8.91 -7.01
C THR A 186 -3.97 -9.93 -5.93
N ALA A 187 -3.44 -11.11 -6.29
CA ALA A 187 -2.98 -12.16 -5.39
C ALA A 187 -1.45 -12.11 -5.22
N TYR A 188 -0.95 -12.67 -4.11
CA TYR A 188 0.49 -12.94 -3.96
C TYR A 188 0.96 -14.04 -4.92
N CYS A 189 2.26 -14.11 -5.15
CA CYS A 189 2.81 -15.02 -6.15
C CYS A 189 2.66 -16.49 -5.76
N ASP A 190 2.28 -17.29 -6.73
CA ASP A 190 2.18 -18.74 -6.67
C ASP A 190 2.83 -19.36 -7.92
N ALA A 191 2.79 -20.68 -8.04
CA ALA A 191 3.34 -21.36 -9.22
C ALA A 191 2.62 -21.00 -10.54
N SER A 192 1.38 -20.50 -10.48
CA SER A 192 0.59 -20.16 -11.67
C SER A 192 0.93 -18.80 -12.26
N ASN A 193 1.35 -17.84 -11.43
CA ASN A 193 1.66 -16.47 -11.83
C ASN A 193 3.15 -16.07 -11.67
N CYS A 194 3.97 -17.01 -11.19
CA CYS A 194 5.41 -16.84 -10.98
C CYS A 194 6.17 -18.09 -11.44
N ALA A 195 6.51 -18.15 -12.73
CA ALA A 195 7.21 -19.29 -13.32
C ALA A 195 8.72 -19.34 -13.01
N VAL A 196 9.29 -18.24 -12.53
CA VAL A 196 10.71 -18.10 -12.23
C VAL A 196 10.83 -17.51 -10.83
N GLY A 197 11.38 -18.29 -9.89
CA GLY A 197 11.62 -17.86 -8.51
C GLY A 197 11.05 -18.80 -7.46
N GLU A 198 11.02 -18.32 -6.22
CA GLU A 198 10.40 -18.99 -5.08
C GLU A 198 9.05 -18.32 -4.80
N PRO A 199 7.92 -18.83 -5.31
CA PRO A 199 6.63 -18.16 -5.16
C PRO A 199 6.29 -17.91 -3.69
N CYS A 200 5.81 -16.71 -3.37
CA CYS A 200 5.54 -16.28 -2.01
C CYS A 200 4.55 -17.18 -1.27
N TRP A 201 3.51 -17.62 -1.97
CA TRP A 201 2.39 -18.34 -1.37
C TRP A 201 2.83 -19.63 -0.70
N GLU A 202 3.42 -20.55 -1.46
CA GLU A 202 3.86 -21.85 -0.93
C GLU A 202 5.10 -21.72 -0.05
N THR A 203 6.02 -20.81 -0.41
CA THR A 203 7.35 -20.77 0.22
C THR A 203 7.33 -20.06 1.57
N TYR A 204 6.45 -19.07 1.75
CA TYR A 204 6.43 -18.20 2.93
C TYR A 204 5.06 -18.16 3.61
N ILE A 205 3.99 -17.89 2.85
CA ILE A 205 2.64 -17.72 3.43
C ILE A 205 2.15 -19.03 4.06
N LEU A 206 2.15 -20.14 3.30
CA LEU A 206 1.73 -21.43 3.81
C LEU A 206 2.69 -22.02 4.86
N LYS A 207 3.98 -21.65 4.85
CA LYS A 207 4.87 -22.03 5.97
C LYS A 207 4.50 -21.32 7.26
N LYS A 208 4.13 -20.04 7.19
CA LYS A 208 3.73 -19.25 8.36
C LYS A 208 2.30 -19.59 8.82
N TYR A 209 1.41 -19.88 7.88
CA TYR A 209 0.01 -20.21 8.10
C TYR A 209 -0.36 -21.55 7.41
N PRO A 210 0.05 -22.69 7.97
CA PRO A 210 -0.07 -24.01 7.31
C PRO A 210 -1.52 -24.48 7.08
N ASN A 211 -2.49 -23.89 7.77
CA ASN A 211 -3.89 -24.22 7.61
C ASN A 211 -4.59 -23.39 6.51
N TRP A 212 -3.91 -22.35 6.00
CA TRP A 212 -4.45 -21.55 4.91
C TRP A 212 -4.56 -22.35 3.62
N LYS A 213 -5.47 -21.94 2.76
CA LYS A 213 -5.72 -22.51 1.43
C LYS A 213 -5.42 -21.48 0.37
N HIS A 214 -4.99 -21.92 -0.81
CA HIS A 214 -4.87 -21.06 -1.99
C HIS A 214 -6.04 -21.33 -2.94
N PRO A 215 -7.28 -20.93 -2.61
CA PRO A 215 -8.41 -21.26 -3.46
C PRO A 215 -8.32 -20.62 -4.85
N ASN A 216 -7.50 -19.57 -5.08
CA ASN A 216 -7.38 -18.79 -6.33
C ASN A 216 -8.68 -18.06 -6.76
N SER A 217 -9.83 -18.52 -6.29
CA SER A 217 -11.17 -18.05 -6.60
C SER A 217 -12.16 -18.54 -5.53
N GLY A 218 -13.36 -17.96 -5.45
CA GLY A 218 -14.42 -18.47 -4.56
C GLY A 218 -14.27 -18.12 -3.08
N TYR A 219 -13.32 -17.26 -2.71
CA TYR A 219 -13.30 -16.60 -1.40
C TYR A 219 -14.17 -15.32 -1.42
N ASP A 220 -14.63 -14.88 -0.25
CA ASP A 220 -15.42 -13.64 -0.13
C ASP A 220 -14.57 -12.45 -0.60
N GLN A 221 -15.04 -11.73 -1.62
CA GLN A 221 -14.32 -10.59 -2.19
C GLN A 221 -14.55 -9.29 -1.41
N THR A 222 -15.43 -9.32 -0.41
CA THR A 222 -15.80 -8.20 0.43
C THR A 222 -14.92 -8.23 1.68
N ALA A 223 -14.00 -7.28 1.80
CA ALA A 223 -13.16 -7.20 2.99
C ALA A 223 -13.99 -6.79 4.22
N PRO A 224 -13.70 -7.35 5.41
CA PRO A 224 -14.22 -6.81 6.67
C PRO A 224 -13.81 -5.35 6.86
N GLN A 225 -14.69 -4.57 7.50
CA GLN A 225 -14.38 -3.20 7.88
C GLN A 225 -13.21 -3.16 8.87
N VAL A 226 -12.30 -2.22 8.64
CA VAL A 226 -11.21 -1.88 9.55
C VAL A 226 -11.66 -0.76 10.48
N ASN A 227 -11.38 -0.90 11.78
CA ASN A 227 -11.56 0.16 12.76
C ASN A 227 -10.29 1.00 12.78
N ILE A 228 -10.40 2.31 12.55
CA ILE A 228 -9.25 3.21 12.51
C ILE A 228 -9.41 4.21 13.66
N THR A 229 -8.41 4.28 14.53
CA THR A 229 -8.30 5.28 15.59
C THR A 229 -7.28 6.31 15.14
N ILE A 230 -7.65 7.58 15.11
CA ILE A 230 -6.72 8.68 14.78
C ILE A 230 -6.28 9.34 16.08
N ASP A 231 -4.97 9.41 16.29
CA ASP A 231 -4.31 10.08 17.41
C ASP A 231 -3.48 11.24 16.88
N ASN A 232 -4.06 12.44 16.95
CA ASN A 232 -3.45 13.69 16.50
C ASN A 232 -2.84 14.38 17.73
N ARG A 233 -1.50 14.44 17.79
CA ARG A 233 -0.73 14.88 18.97
C ARG A 233 -0.11 16.26 18.79
#